data_AF-A0A418PU40-F1
#
_entry.id   AF-A0A418PU40-F1
#
_cell.length_a   1.000
_cell.length_b   1.000
_cell.length_c   1.000
_cell.angle_alpha   90.00
_cell.angle_beta   90.00
_cell.angle_gamma   90.00
#
_symmetry.space_group_name_H-M   'P 1'
#
loop_
_entity.id
_entity.type
_entity.pdbx_description
1 polymer ?
#
loop_
_entity_poly.entity_id
_entity_poly.type
_entity_poly.pdbx_seq_one_letter_code
_entity_poly.pdbx_strand_id
1 'polypeptide(L)'
;MKMKTIWLSLILVGIIFQANGQSTKPSSIQMDLIKKSDNQYKTGWILLGTGAALSITAIAIPNTYDYNDGSNNDTVRALLGWTGFLSIGTSIPFFLSAGQNARTAARLSLESQALMQPIPFPGQPNAFPSLSLKIPL
;
A
#
# COMPACT_ATOMS: atom_id res chain seq x y z
N MET A 1 16.33 29.43 -48.13
CA MET A 1 16.14 29.03 -46.73
C MET A 1 17.45 28.41 -46.24
N LYS A 2 18.15 29.03 -45.27
CA LYS A 2 19.55 28.69 -44.94
C LYS A 2 19.60 27.32 -44.22
N MET A 3 20.53 26.44 -44.60
CA MET A 3 20.70 25.07 -44.03
C MET A 3 20.69 25.02 -42.50
N LYS A 4 21.17 26.09 -41.83
CA LYS A 4 21.16 26.21 -40.36
C LYS A 4 19.74 26.23 -39.76
N THR A 5 18.75 26.78 -40.47
CA THR A 5 17.37 26.85 -40.01
C THR A 5 16.68 25.48 -40.04
N ILE A 6 17.06 24.62 -40.99
CA ILE A 6 16.56 23.23 -41.09
C ILE A 6 17.11 22.39 -39.94
N TRP A 7 18.41 22.54 -39.62
CA TRP A 7 19.03 21.85 -38.48
C TRP A 7 18.42 22.26 -37.13
N LEU A 8 18.12 23.56 -36.97
CA LEU A 8 17.44 24.07 -35.78
C LEU A 8 16.02 23.52 -35.64
N SER A 9 15.24 23.40 -36.74
CA SER A 9 13.90 22.83 -36.65
C SER A 9 13.93 21.32 -36.33
N LEU A 10 14.95 20.60 -36.80
CA LEU A 10 15.09 19.16 -36.57
C LEU A 10 15.44 18.86 -35.10
N ILE A 11 16.30 19.68 -34.48
CA ILE A 11 16.59 19.60 -33.04
C ILE A 11 15.34 19.94 -32.20
N LEU A 12 14.58 20.96 -32.62
CA LEU A 12 13.37 21.38 -31.90
C LEU A 12 12.29 20.28 -31.90
N VAL A 13 12.16 19.53 -33.00
CA VAL A 13 11.23 18.39 -33.10
C VAL A 13 11.70 17.21 -32.24
N GLY A 14 13.01 16.97 -32.13
CA GLY A 14 13.58 15.88 -31.33
C GLY A 14 13.30 15.98 -29.82
N ILE A 15 13.15 17.20 -29.28
CA ILE A 15 12.89 17.42 -27.84
C ILE A 15 11.43 17.07 -27.47
N ILE A 16 10.51 17.09 -28.43
CA ILE A 16 9.07 16.82 -28.22
C ILE A 16 8.81 15.31 -28.17
N PHE A 17 9.69 14.50 -28.76
CA PHE A 17 9.56 13.04 -28.80
C PHE A 17 10.27 12.35 -27.62
N GLN A 18 9.93 12.73 -26.38
CA GLN A 18 10.17 11.85 -25.24
C GLN A 18 9.04 10.83 -25.14
N ALA A 19 9.11 9.81 -26.00
CA ALA A 19 8.19 8.69 -26.03
C ALA A 19 8.41 7.81 -24.79
N ASN A 20 7.66 8.08 -23.71
CA ASN A 20 7.57 7.18 -22.57
C ASN A 20 6.71 5.97 -22.98
N GLY A 21 7.34 4.86 -23.34
CA GLY A 21 6.63 3.60 -23.62
C GLY A 21 5.96 3.05 -22.36
N GLN A 22 4.68 2.68 -22.48
CA GLN A 22 3.94 1.99 -21.42
C GLN A 22 4.57 0.62 -21.17
N SER A 23 5.18 0.45 -20.00
CA SER A 23 5.70 -0.85 -19.53
C SER A 23 4.53 -1.72 -19.10
N THR A 24 4.39 -2.90 -19.70
CA THR A 24 3.38 -3.93 -19.37
C THR A 24 3.69 -4.71 -18.09
N LYS A 25 4.75 -4.35 -17.36
CA LYS A 25 5.02 -4.87 -16.02
C LYS A 25 4.15 -4.14 -15.00
N PRO A 26 3.62 -4.80 -13.96
CA PRO A 26 2.99 -4.10 -12.85
C PRO A 26 3.95 -2.98 -12.44
N SER A 27 3.45 -1.74 -12.41
CA SER A 27 4.28 -0.61 -12.03
C SER A 27 4.93 -0.96 -10.69
N SER A 28 6.20 -0.62 -10.48
CA SER A 28 6.89 -0.86 -9.19
C SER A 28 6.00 -0.40 -8.03
N ILE A 29 5.29 0.71 -8.24
CA ILE A 29 4.27 1.29 -7.37
C ILE A 29 3.15 0.31 -7.00
N GLN A 30 2.58 -0.44 -7.95
CA GLN A 30 1.54 -1.43 -7.66
C GLN A 30 2.07 -2.53 -6.73
N MET A 31 3.25 -3.08 -7.02
CA MET A 31 3.86 -4.14 -6.21
C MET A 31 4.19 -3.64 -4.80
N ASP A 32 4.66 -2.40 -4.68
CA ASP A 32 4.96 -1.75 -3.41
C ASP A 32 3.69 -1.52 -2.57
N LEU A 33 2.58 -1.11 -3.21
CA LEU A 33 1.29 -0.93 -2.54
C LEU A 33 0.71 -2.25 -2.03
N ILE A 34 0.83 -3.34 -2.79
CA ILE A 34 0.39 -4.68 -2.35
C ILE A 34 1.21 -5.12 -1.13
N LYS A 35 2.55 -5.06 -1.22
CA LYS A 35 3.42 -5.40 -0.09
C LYS A 35 3.14 -4.55 1.14
N LYS A 36 2.90 -3.25 0.96
CA LYS A 36 2.56 -2.33 2.05
C LYS A 36 1.23 -2.70 2.70
N SER A 37 0.21 -3.02 1.89
CA SER A 37 -1.09 -3.49 2.36
C SER A 37 -0.95 -4.75 3.21
N ASP A 38 -0.24 -5.77 2.73
CA ASP A 38 -0.08 -7.05 3.42
C ASP A 38 0.65 -6.88 4.76
N ASN A 39 1.71 -6.08 4.76
CA ASN A 39 2.45 -5.77 5.99
C ASN A 39 1.57 -5.05 7.00
N GLN A 40 0.80 -4.04 6.58
CA GLN A 40 -0.10 -3.31 7.47
C GLN A 40 -1.23 -4.19 8.01
N TYR A 41 -1.79 -5.07 7.18
CA TYR A 41 -2.81 -6.02 7.60
C TYR A 41 -2.27 -7.00 8.65
N LYS A 42 -1.07 -7.54 8.41
CA LYS A 42 -0.38 -8.42 9.36
C LYS A 42 -0.08 -7.70 10.68
N THR A 43 0.43 -6.48 10.62
CA THR A 43 0.68 -5.65 11.82
C THR A 43 -0.60 -5.38 12.60
N GLY A 44 -1.70 -5.06 11.91
CA GLY A 44 -3.02 -4.89 12.53
C GLY A 44 -3.45 -6.15 13.30
N TRP A 45 -3.33 -7.33 12.68
CA TRP A 45 -3.64 -8.60 13.36
C TRP A 45 -2.74 -8.91 14.54
N ILE A 46 -1.46 -8.59 14.45
CA ILE A 46 -0.54 -8.76 15.58
C ILE A 46 -0.98 -7.87 16.73
N LEU A 47 -1.21 -6.57 16.49
CA LEU A 47 -1.64 -5.62 17.52
C LEU A 47 -2.99 -5.97 18.13
N LEU A 48 -3.93 -6.44 17.32
CA LEU A 48 -5.24 -6.89 17.78
C LEU A 48 -5.13 -8.16 18.62
N GLY A 49 -4.38 -9.15 18.14
CA GLY A 49 -4.20 -10.43 18.83
C GLY A 49 -3.43 -10.30 20.14
N THR A 50 -2.32 -9.56 20.13
CA THR A 50 -1.57 -9.27 21.36
C THR A 50 -2.39 -8.41 22.31
N GLY A 51 -3.09 -7.40 21.81
CA GLY A 51 -3.94 -6.54 22.62
C GLY A 51 -5.04 -7.31 23.32
N ALA A 52 -5.75 -8.18 22.59
CA ALA A 52 -6.78 -9.05 23.16
C ALA A 52 -6.21 -10.00 24.22
N ALA A 53 -5.05 -10.63 23.96
CA ALA A 53 -4.40 -11.50 24.93
C ALA A 53 -4.03 -10.76 26.23
N LEU A 54 -3.50 -9.54 26.12
CA LEU A 54 -3.16 -8.70 27.27
C LEU A 54 -4.41 -8.30 28.07
N SER A 55 -5.49 -7.88 27.39
CA SER A 55 -6.75 -7.54 28.04
C SER A 55 -7.38 -8.72 28.77
N ILE A 56 -7.38 -9.91 28.16
CA ILE A 56 -7.88 -11.14 28.81
C ILE A 56 -7.02 -11.48 30.03
N THR A 57 -5.69 -11.37 29.91
CA THR A 57 -4.77 -11.64 31.01
C THR A 57 -5.01 -10.69 32.18
N ALA A 58 -5.27 -9.41 31.93
CA ALA A 58 -5.61 -8.43 32.96
C ALA A 58 -6.88 -8.79 33.74
N ILE A 59 -7.87 -9.38 33.07
CA ILE A 59 -9.13 -9.83 33.67
C ILE A 59 -8.91 -11.12 34.47
N ALA A 60 -8.10 -12.05 33.95
CA ALA A 60 -7.85 -13.35 34.55
C ALA A 60 -6.96 -13.30 35.81
N ILE A 61 -6.10 -12.29 35.93
CA ILE A 61 -5.23 -12.13 37.11
C ILE A 61 -6.08 -11.79 38.35
N PRO A 62 -5.91 -12.53 39.47
CA PRO A 62 -6.61 -12.24 40.72
C PRO A 62 -6.14 -10.92 41.34
N ASN A 63 -7.05 -10.26 42.05
CA ASN A 63 -6.80 -8.92 42.59
C ASN A 63 -5.76 -8.91 43.71
N THR A 64 -5.77 -9.94 44.55
CA THR A 64 -4.82 -10.19 45.61
C THR A 64 -4.07 -11.48 45.34
N TYR A 65 -2.76 -11.47 45.56
CA TYR A 65 -1.93 -12.67 45.42
C TYR A 65 -1.33 -13.14 46.76
N ASP A 66 -1.36 -12.30 47.79
CA ASP A 66 -1.06 -12.69 49.18
C ASP A 66 -2.19 -12.19 50.09
N TYR A 67 -2.89 -13.14 50.73
CA TYR A 67 -3.98 -12.84 51.66
C TYR A 67 -3.47 -12.33 53.02
N ASN A 68 -2.20 -12.53 53.35
CA ASN A 68 -1.63 -12.17 54.65
C ASN A 68 -0.97 -10.78 54.66
N ASP A 69 -0.38 -10.37 53.53
CA ASP A 69 0.41 -9.11 53.44
C ASP A 69 -0.35 -7.97 52.74
N GLY A 70 -1.59 -8.21 52.29
CA GLY A 70 -2.42 -7.20 51.62
C GLY A 70 -1.93 -6.79 50.22
N SER A 71 -0.97 -7.54 49.66
CA SER A 71 -0.37 -7.24 48.36
C SER A 71 -1.37 -7.46 47.20
N ASN A 72 -1.49 -6.47 46.32
CA ASN A 72 -2.44 -6.47 45.21
C ASN A 72 -1.76 -6.41 43.83
N ASN A 73 -2.51 -6.82 42.80
CA ASN A 73 -2.07 -6.80 41.41
C ASN A 73 -2.62 -5.62 40.62
N ASP A 74 -3.20 -4.61 41.27
CA ASP A 74 -3.92 -3.51 40.61
C ASP A 74 -3.07 -2.82 39.55
N THR A 75 -1.80 -2.53 39.87
CA THR A 75 -0.85 -1.91 38.92
C THR A 75 -0.61 -2.78 37.69
N VAL A 76 -0.42 -4.09 37.87
CA VAL A 76 -0.17 -5.03 36.77
C VAL A 76 -1.43 -5.21 35.92
N ARG A 77 -2.60 -5.33 36.55
CA ARG A 77 -3.89 -5.42 35.88
C ARG A 77 -4.17 -4.16 35.06
N ALA A 78 -3.95 -2.98 35.65
CA ALA A 78 -4.13 -1.71 34.97
C ALA A 78 -3.17 -1.58 33.78
N LEU A 79 -1.89 -1.92 33.96
CA LEU A 79 -0.89 -1.85 32.90
C LEU A 79 -1.26 -2.77 31.72
N LEU A 80 -1.57 -4.04 32.00
CA LEU A 80 -1.96 -5.01 30.97
C LEU A 80 -3.28 -4.63 30.28
N GLY A 81 -4.26 -4.16 31.06
CA GLY A 81 -5.56 -3.72 30.53
C GLY A 81 -5.44 -2.52 29.61
N TRP A 82 -4.74 -1.46 30.04
CA TRP A 82 -4.51 -0.26 29.24
C TRP A 82 -3.65 -0.54 28.01
N THR A 83 -2.57 -1.30 28.17
CA THR A 83 -1.71 -1.68 27.03
C THR A 83 -2.48 -2.51 26.02
N GLY A 84 -3.30 -3.45 26.48
CA GLY A 84 -4.18 -4.24 25.62
C GLY A 84 -5.16 -3.38 24.86
N PHE A 85 -5.87 -2.47 25.55
CA PHE A 85 -6.82 -1.56 24.94
C PHE A 85 -6.18 -0.64 23.89
N LEU A 86 -5.02 -0.05 24.21
CA LEU A 86 -4.28 0.80 23.28
C LEU A 86 -3.77 0.02 22.07
N SER A 87 -3.29 -1.21 22.26
CA SER A 87 -2.86 -2.09 21.16
C SER A 87 -4.02 -2.40 20.22
N ILE A 88 -5.21 -2.71 20.76
CA ILE A 88 -6.42 -2.92 19.95
C ILE A 88 -6.79 -1.62 19.21
N GLY A 89 -6.82 -0.47 19.90
CA GLY A 89 -7.18 0.81 19.29
C GLY A 89 -6.24 1.21 18.15
N THR A 90 -4.93 1.01 18.34
CA THR A 90 -3.92 1.31 17.32
C THR A 90 -3.98 0.35 16.13
N SER A 91 -4.55 -0.86 16.26
CA SER A 91 -4.72 -1.78 15.12
C SER A 91 -5.69 -1.26 14.05
N ILE A 92 -6.66 -0.43 14.42
CA ILE A 92 -7.72 0.10 13.53
C ILE A 92 -7.14 0.89 12.34
N PRO A 93 -6.29 1.93 12.54
CA PRO A 93 -5.71 2.68 11.42
C PRO A 93 -4.82 1.81 10.52
N PHE A 94 -4.20 0.74 11.04
CA PHE A 94 -3.45 -0.21 10.21
C PHE A 94 -4.37 -1.00 9.27
N PHE A 95 -5.51 -1.49 9.75
CA PHE A 95 -6.48 -2.17 8.91
C PHE A 95 -7.09 -1.25 7.84
N LEU A 96 -7.42 -0.01 8.22
CA LEU A 96 -7.94 0.98 7.27
C LEU A 96 -6.90 1.32 6.18
N SER A 97 -5.64 1.53 6.58
CA SER A 97 -4.55 1.81 5.64
C SER A 97 -4.27 0.63 4.71
N ALA A 98 -4.31 -0.60 5.23
CA ALA A 98 -4.16 -1.80 4.44
C ALA A 98 -5.25 -1.88 3.35
N GLY A 99 -6.52 -1.70 3.74
CA GLY A 99 -7.64 -1.72 2.80
C GLY A 99 -7.56 -0.62 1.73
N GLN A 100 -7.13 0.59 2.09
CA GLN A 100 -6.92 1.67 1.14
C GLN A 100 -5.81 1.35 0.13
N ASN A 101 -4.69 0.81 0.61
CA ASN A 101 -3.56 0.42 -0.24
C ASN A 101 -3.93 -0.74 -1.18
N ALA A 102 -4.66 -1.75 -0.69
CA ALA A 102 -5.18 -2.84 -1.52
C ALA A 102 -6.12 -2.34 -2.62
N ARG A 103 -7.06 -1.44 -2.29
CA ARG A 103 -7.98 -0.83 -3.27
C ARG A 103 -7.21 -0.02 -4.31
N THR A 104 -6.18 0.72 -3.90
CA THR A 104 -5.35 1.51 -4.81
C THR A 104 -4.55 0.60 -5.75
N ALA A 105 -3.95 -0.46 -5.23
CA ALA A 105 -3.27 -1.46 -6.05
C ALA A 105 -4.21 -2.14 -7.06
N ALA A 106 -5.43 -2.47 -6.65
CA ALA A 106 -6.43 -3.06 -7.53
C ALA A 106 -6.84 -2.12 -8.66
N ARG A 107 -7.02 -0.82 -8.37
CA ARG A 107 -7.31 0.21 -9.39
C ARG A 107 -6.18 0.33 -10.41
N LEU A 108 -4.93 0.38 -9.94
CA LEU A 108 -3.76 0.39 -10.81
C LEU A 108 -3.65 -0.88 -11.66
N SER A 109 -4.03 -2.03 -11.10
CA SER A 109 -4.09 -3.30 -11.85
C SER A 109 -5.08 -3.23 -13.01
N LEU A 110 -6.28 -2.71 -12.76
CA LEU A 110 -7.35 -2.61 -13.77
C LEU A 110 -6.99 -1.62 -14.87
N GLU A 111 -6.37 -0.49 -14.52
CA GLU A 111 -5.89 0.51 -15.50
C GLU A 111 -4.77 -0.08 -16.38
N SER A 112 -3.90 -0.93 -15.83
CA SER A 112 -2.86 -1.61 -16.61
C SER A 112 -3.39 -2.69 -17.56
N GLN A 113 -4.54 -3.30 -17.25
CA GLN A 113 -5.15 -4.37 -18.05
C GLN A 113 -6.00 -3.87 -19.22
N ALA A 114 -6.43 -2.60 -19.21
CA ALA A 114 -7.21 -2.01 -20.29
C ALA A 114 -6.44 -1.89 -21.63
N LEU A 115 -5.13 -2.15 -21.62
CA LEU A 115 -4.30 -2.29 -22.81
C LEU A 115 -4.21 -3.76 -23.23
N MET A 116 -5.35 -4.41 -23.49
CA MET A 116 -5.33 -5.67 -24.23
C MET A 116 -4.79 -5.39 -25.63
N GLN A 117 -3.53 -5.76 -25.84
CA GLN A 117 -2.90 -5.74 -27.16
C GLN A 117 -3.68 -6.67 -28.10
N PRO A 118 -3.89 -6.28 -29.37
CA PRO A 118 -4.42 -7.19 -30.39
C PRO A 118 -3.51 -8.42 -30.50
N ILE A 119 -4.11 -9.58 -30.75
CA ILE A 119 -3.41 -10.85 -31.02
C ILE A 119 -2.27 -10.58 -32.03
N PRO A 120 -0.99 -10.79 -31.68
CA PRO A 120 0.10 -10.44 -32.57
C PRO A 120 0.08 -11.38 -33.78
N PHE A 121 -0.22 -10.82 -34.96
CA PHE A 121 0.00 -11.51 -36.22
C PHE A 121 1.51 -11.62 -36.50
N PRO A 122 2.00 -12.73 -37.11
CA PRO A 122 3.41 -12.86 -37.47
C PRO A 122 3.82 -11.71 -38.40
N GLY A 123 4.73 -10.85 -37.92
CA GLY A 123 5.22 -9.67 -38.64
C GLY A 123 4.80 -8.31 -38.05
N GLN A 124 4.00 -8.26 -36.98
CA GLN A 124 3.55 -7.00 -36.39
C GLN A 124 4.50 -6.49 -35.28
N PRO A 125 4.88 -5.20 -35.27
CA PRO A 125 5.75 -4.64 -34.24
C PRO A 125 5.07 -4.56 -32.86
N ASN A 126 5.78 -5.00 -31.81
CA ASN A 126 5.31 -5.06 -30.42
C ASN A 126 5.07 -3.69 -29.74
N ALA A 127 5.22 -2.58 -30.47
CA ALA A 127 5.11 -1.23 -29.94
C ALA A 127 4.04 -0.46 -30.71
N PHE A 128 2.93 -0.16 -30.03
CA PHE A 128 1.90 0.73 -30.55
C PHE A 128 2.04 2.10 -29.88
N PRO A 129 2.17 3.19 -30.64
CA PRO A 129 2.15 4.53 -30.06
C PRO A 129 0.75 4.80 -29.52
N SER A 130 0.63 5.15 -28.24
CA SER A 130 -0.63 5.58 -27.61
C SER A 130 -0.52 7.03 -27.16
N LEU A 131 -1.62 7.78 -27.33
CA LEU A 131 -1.73 9.18 -26.92
C LEU A 131 -2.78 9.22 -25.80
N SER A 132 -2.34 9.52 -24.56
CA SER A 132 -3.23 9.54 -23.39
C SER A 132 -3.49 10.99 -22.95
N LEU A 133 -4.77 11.35 -22.84
CA LEU A 133 -5.23 12.67 -22.39
C LEU A 133 -5.73 12.57 -20.95
N LYS A 134 -5.09 13.28 -20.02
CA LYS A 134 -5.53 13.36 -18.62
C LYS A 134 -6.29 14.67 -18.39
N ILE A 135 -7.58 14.57 -18.04
CA ILE A 135 -8.40 15.74 -17.66
C ILE A 135 -8.39 15.85 -16.13
N PRO A 136 -7.96 16.97 -15.55
CA PRO A 136 -8.09 17.22 -14.11
C PRO A 136 -9.54 17.56 -13.74
N LEU A 137 -10.04 16.98 -12.64
CA LEU A 137 -11.30 17.35 -11.99
C LEU A 137 -11.07 18.51 -11.01
#